data_AF-H3G709-F1
#
_entry.id   AF-H3G709-F1
#
_cell.length_a   1.000
_cell.length_b   1.000
_cell.length_c   1.000
_cell.angle_alpha   90.00
_cell.angle_beta   90.00
_cell.angle_gamma   90.00
#
_symmetry.space_group_name_H-M   'P 1'
#
loop_
_entity.id
_entity.type
_entity.pdbx_description
1 polymer ?
#
loop_
_entity_poly.entity_id
_entity_poly.type
_entity_poly.pdbx_seq_one_letter_code
_entity_poly.pdbx_strand_id
1 'polypeptide(L)' 'YLRSIEGFPCRVDGNMYMVLKALYGLRQSGREWNSELNEWLLSRGFQRSLTEPCLYYWVDGDTVVHVLVYVDDI' A
#
# COMPACT_ATOMS: atom_id res chain seq x y z
N TYR A 1 -11.06 16.05 15.34
CA TYR A 1 -11.87 15.19 16.22
C TYR A 1 -11.87 13.78 15.67
N LEU A 2 -11.11 12.87 16.29
CA LEU A 2 -11.13 11.44 15.96
C LEU A 2 -12.38 10.84 16.62
N ARG A 3 -13.29 10.29 15.81
CA ARG A 3 -14.48 9.57 16.30
C ARG A 3 -14.13 8.10 16.52
N SER A 4 -14.95 7.41 17.32
CA SER A 4 -14.87 5.95 17.48
C SER A 4 -14.99 5.24 16.13
N ILE A 5 -14.23 4.16 15.96
CA ILE A 5 -14.27 3.31 14.76
C ILE A 5 -15.50 2.41 14.90
N GLU A 6 -16.32 2.35 13.85
CA GLU A 6 -17.50 1.47 13.79
C GLU A 6 -17.05 0.00 13.96
N GLY A 7 -17.69 -0.73 14.89
CA GLY A 7 -17.26 -2.08 15.29
C GLY A 7 -16.27 -2.14 16.47
N PHE A 8 -15.62 -1.03 16.83
CA PHE A 8 -14.70 -0.92 17.97
C PHE A 8 -15.05 0.31 18.85
N PRO A 9 -16.19 0.29 19.56
CA PRO A 9 -16.58 1.43 20.38
C PRO A 9 -15.58 1.65 21.54
N CYS A 10 -15.07 2.88 21.67
CA CYS A 10 -14.32 3.29 22.86
C CYS A 10 -15.28 3.24 24.07
N ARG A 11 -15.19 2.18 24.88
CA ARG A 11 -16.03 1.97 26.07
C ARG A 11 -15.58 2.76 27.29
N VAL A 12 -14.42 3.42 27.24
CA VAL A 12 -13.82 4.14 28.38
C VAL A 12 -13.48 5.56 27.93
N ASP A 13 -14.08 6.55 28.60
CA ASP A 13 -13.79 7.96 28.39
C ASP A 13 -12.29 8.23 28.63
N GLY A 14 -11.65 8.90 27.67
CA GLY A 14 -10.24 9.29 27.75
C GLY A 14 -9.23 8.35 27.07
N ASN A 15 -9.64 7.17 26.57
CA ASN A 15 -8.76 6.30 25.79
C ASN A 15 -8.93 6.52 24.28
N MET A 16 -7.80 6.63 23.59
CA MET A 16 -7.72 6.90 22.15
C MET A 16 -6.91 5.80 21.47
N TYR A 17 -7.48 5.19 20.42
CA TYR A 17 -6.75 4.22 19.61
C TYR A 17 -5.81 4.93 18.66
N MET A 18 -4.52 4.63 18.78
CA MET A 18 -3.49 5.05 17.83
C MET A 18 -3.27 3.93 16.82
N VAL A 19 -3.44 4.26 15.55
CA VAL A 19 -3.23 3.34 14.45
C VAL A 19 -1.74 3.34 14.11
N LEU A 20 -1.04 2.25 14.43
CA LEU A 20 0.40 2.12 14.22
C LEU A 20 0.79 1.73 12.78
N LYS A 21 -0.18 1.23 11.99
CA LYS A 21 -0.03 0.87 10.58
C LYS A 21 -1.26 1.29 9.82
N ALA A 22 -1.12 1.71 8.57
CA ALA A 22 -2.22 2.17 7.75
C ALA A 22 -3.37 1.13 7.68
N LEU A 23 -4.50 1.42 8.32
CA LEU A 23 -5.70 0.59 8.24
C LEU A 23 -6.40 0.80 6.90
N TYR A 24 -6.89 -0.27 6.28
CA TYR A 24 -7.76 -0.17 5.11
C TYR A 24 -8.88 0.85 5.33
N GLY A 25 -9.15 1.68 4.33
CA GLY A 25 -10.17 2.73 4.38
C GLY A 25 -9.69 4.09 4.94
N LEU A 26 -8.48 4.21 5.50
CA LEU A 26 -7.92 5.54 5.74
C LEU A 26 -7.44 6.17 4.43
N ARG A 27 -7.59 7.49 4.31
CA ARG A 27 -7.15 8.26 3.13
C ARG A 27 -5.67 8.06 2.79
N GLN A 28 -4.83 7.75 3.77
CA GLN A 28 -3.39 7.55 3.59
C GLN A 28 -3.01 6.10 3.20
N SER A 29 -3.92 5.13 3.36
CA SER A 29 -3.53 3.71 3.29
C SER A 29 -3.13 3.24 1.92
N GLY A 30 -3.75 3.74 0.86
CA GLY A 30 -3.32 3.42 -0.50
C GLY A 30 -1.90 3.91 -0.80
N ARG A 31 -1.52 5.08 -0.24
CA ARG A 31 -0.17 5.63 -0.43
C ARG A 31 0.88 4.84 0.33
N GLU A 32 0.62 4.52 1.59
CA GLU A 32 1.54 3.73 2.42
C GLU A 32 1.74 2.33 1.82
N TRP A 33 0.66 1.68 1.37
CA TRP A 33 0.73 0.39 0.70
C TRP A 33 1.55 0.45 -0.59
N ASN A 34 1.33 1.46 -1.43
CA ASN A 34 2.10 1.64 -2.66
C ASN A 34 3.59 1.89 -2.39
N SER A 35 3.94 2.58 -1.29
CA SER A 35 5.34 2.79 -0.90
C SER A 35 6.02 1.47 -0.53
N GLU A 36 5.36 0.68 0.33
CA GLU A 36 5.84 -0.63 0.77
C GLU A 36 6.00 -1.60 -0.41
N LEU A 37 5.00 -1.67 -1.30
CA LEU A 37 5.07 -2.53 -2.48
C LEU A 37 6.22 -2.11 -3.41
N ASN A 38 6.36 -0.80 -3.62
CA ASN A 38 7.41 -0.25 -4.46
C ASN A 38 8.80 -0.62 -3.94
N GLU A 39 9.07 -0.38 -2.65
CA GLU A 39 10.35 -0.72 -2.02
C GLU A 39 10.64 -2.22 -2.13
N TRP A 40 9.64 -3.06 -1.89
CA TRP A 40 9.77 -4.50 -2.00
C TRP A 40 10.08 -4.97 -3.42
N LEU A 41 9.39 -4.44 -4.44
CA LEU A 41 9.63 -4.81 -5.84
C LEU A 41 11.01 -4.36 -6.31
N LEU A 42 11.40 -3.13 -5.99
CA LEU A 42 12.74 -2.60 -6.29
C LEU A 42 13.84 -3.45 -5.63
N SER A 43 13.63 -3.88 -4.38
CA SER A 43 14.59 -4.75 -3.67
C SER A 43 14.80 -6.11 -4.34
N ARG A 44 13.85 -6.55 -5.16
CA ARG A 44 13.90 -7.81 -5.94
C ARG A 44 14.41 -7.61 -7.37
N GLY A 45 14.87 -6.41 -7.70
CA GLY A 45 15.43 -6.09 -9.00
C GLY A 45 14.41 -5.67 -10.05
N PHE A 46 13.12 -5.57 -9.70
CA PHE A 46 12.14 -4.98 -10.62
C PHE A 46 12.45 -3.49 -10.82
N GLN A 47 12.08 -2.98 -11.98
CA GLN A 47 12.14 -1.57 -12.33
C GLN A 47 10.72 -1.04 -12.51
N ARG A 48 10.49 0.19 -12.06
CA ARG A 48 9.20 0.86 -12.25
C ARG A 48 9.21 1.64 -13.54
N SER A 49 8.14 1.55 -14.31
CA SER A 49 7.95 2.38 -15.51
C SER A 49 7.87 3.87 -15.12
N LEU A 50 8.53 4.70 -15.93
CA LEU A 50 8.56 6.16 -15.74
C LEU A 50 7.27 6.81 -16.20
N THR A 51 6.68 6.29 -17.28
CA THR A 51 5.43 6.81 -17.84
C THR A 51 4.21 6.27 -17.09
N GLU A 52 4.29 5.02 -16.62
CA GLU A 52 3.19 4.31 -15.96
C GLU A 52 3.64 3.80 -14.58
N PRO A 53 3.54 4.59 -13.50
CA PRO A 53 4.03 4.21 -12.17
C PRO A 53 3.37 2.96 -11.56
N CYS A 54 2.26 2.48 -12.12
CA CYS A 54 1.60 1.23 -11.75
C CYS A 54 2.23 -0.01 -12.41
N LEU A 55 3.08 0.17 -13.42
CA LEU A 55 3.74 -0.90 -14.16
C LEU A 55 5.16 -1.10 -13.65
N TYR A 56 5.45 -2.33 -13.26
CA TYR A 56 6.78 -2.81 -12.94
C TYR A 56 7.20 -3.86 -13.95
N TYR A 57 8.49 -3.92 -14.24
CA TYR A 57 9.06 -4.90 -15.14
C TYR A 57 10.39 -5.43 -14.63
N TRP A 58 10.71 -6.66 -14.98
CA TRP A 58 11.99 -7.30 -14.71
C TRP A 58 12.44 -8.02 -15.96
N VAL A 59 13.74 -7.93 -16.26
CA VAL A 59 14.34 -8.48 -17.47
C VAL A 59 15.56 -9.29 -17.09
N ASP A 60 15.63 -10.53 -17.58
CA ASP A 60 16.79 -11.41 -17.46
C ASP A 60 16.96 -12.25 -18.73
N GLY A 61 17.98 -11.91 -19.52
CA GLY A 61 18.19 -12.46 -20.86
C GLY A 61 16.96 -12.23 -21.75
N ASP A 62 16.37 -13.32 -22.24
CA ASP A 62 15.17 -13.31 -23.08
C ASP A 62 13.86 -13.37 -22.26
N THR A 63 13.95 -13.40 -20.93
CA THR A 63 12.78 -13.43 -20.04
C THR A 63 12.39 -12.02 -19.63
N VAL A 64 11.11 -11.69 -19.80
CA VAL A 64 10.54 -10.44 -19.32
C VAL A 64 9.30 -10.72 -18.49
N VAL A 65 9.25 -10.14 -17.29
CA VAL A 65 8.10 -10.19 -16.39
C VAL A 65 7.51 -8.79 -16.27
N HIS A 66 6.19 -8.67 -16.41
CA HIS A 66 5.45 -7.43 -16.18
C HIS A 66 4.49 -7.62 -15.02
N VAL A 67 4.43 -6.62 -14.13
CA VAL A 67 3.49 -6.58 -12.99
C VAL A 67 2.76 -5.26 -13.06
N LEU A 68 1.45 -5.33 -13.30
CA LEU A 68 0.56 -4.17 -13.28
C LEU A 68 -0.18 -4.15 -11.95
N VAL A 69 -0.13 -3.01 -11.26
CA VAL A 69 -0.72 -2.85 -9.94
C VAL A 69 -1.90 -1.89 -10.03
N TYR A 70 -3.09 -2.37 -9.69
CA TYR A 70 -4.27 -1.54 -9.53
C TYR A 70 -4.71 -1.58 -8.06
N VAL A 71 -5.08 -0.44 -7.50
CA VAL A 71 -5.61 -0.38 -6.14
C VAL A 71 -7.11 -0.66 -6.23
N ASP A 72 -7.61 -1.57 -5.37
CA ASP A 72 -8.97 -2.09 -5.25
C ASP A 72 -9.35 -3.36 -6.06
N ASP A 73 -8.52 -3.86 -6.99
CA ASP A 73 -8.59 -5.22 -7.57
C ASP A 73 -7.20 -5.66 -8.08
N ILE A 74 -6.83 -6.94 -7.89
CA ILE A 74 -5.70 -7.63 -8.54
C ILE A 74 -6.23 -8.58 -9.60
#